data_AF-A0A954WVA8-F1
#
_entry.id   AF-A0A954WVA8-F1
#
_cell.length_a   1.000
_cell.length_b   1.000
_cell.length_c   1.000
_cell.angle_alpha   90.00
_cell.angle_beta   90.00
_cell.angle_gamma   90.00
#
_symmetry.space_group_name_H-M   'P 1'
#
loop_
_entity.id
_entity.type
_entity.pdbx_description
1 polymer ?
#
loop_
_entity_poly.entity_id
_entity_poly.type
_entity_poly.pdbx_seq_one_letter_code
_entity_poly.pdbx_strand_id
1 'polypeptide(L)'
;MNQIHNAASLAFLLLVGVFSMSAFTAARESDRQPNVILILTDDQGSVDVNCYGATDLSTPHMDRLARHGVRFTQFYSAAPVCSPSRAGCLTGRVPQRAGVPGNVGQQNGLPPDQVTIAELLKQKGYATAHIGKWHLGHKPTMIPNAQGFDYSFGHMGGCIDNYSHFF
;
A
#
# COMPACT_ATOMS: atom_id res chain seq x y z
N MET A 1 43.40 23.74 47.40
CA MET A 1 41.98 24.05 47.08
C MET A 1 41.66 24.16 45.58
N ASN A 2 42.60 24.50 44.69
CA ASN A 2 42.28 24.72 43.26
C ASN A 2 42.09 23.46 42.38
N GLN A 3 42.57 22.29 42.81
CA GLN A 3 42.47 21.04 42.03
C GLN A 3 41.04 20.45 42.00
N ILE A 4 40.25 20.67 43.06
CA ILE A 4 38.91 20.07 43.21
C ILE A 4 37.86 20.82 42.36
N HIS A 5 38.03 22.14 42.17
CA HIS A 5 37.14 22.94 41.33
C HIS A 5 37.28 22.63 39.83
N ASN A 6 38.49 22.27 39.36
CA ASN A 6 38.73 21.90 37.96
C ASN A 6 38.13 20.52 37.60
N ALA A 7 38.16 19.57 38.53
CA ALA A 7 37.58 18.24 38.32
C ALA A 7 36.05 18.28 38.25
N ALA A 8 35.39 19.12 39.07
CA ALA A 8 33.95 19.31 39.05
C ALA A 8 33.45 20.01 37.77
N SER A 9 34.17 21.02 37.27
CA SER A 9 33.85 21.67 35.99
C SER A 9 34.04 20.76 34.78
N LEU A 10 35.06 19.88 34.79
CA LEU A 10 35.29 18.92 33.72
C LEU A 10 34.23 17.80 33.70
N ALA A 11 33.81 17.32 34.89
CA ALA A 11 32.73 16.35 35.02
C ALA A 11 31.37 16.94 34.59
N PHE A 12 31.11 18.21 34.89
CA PHE A 12 29.90 18.92 34.45
C PHE A 12 29.86 19.12 32.92
N LEU A 13 30.99 19.49 32.30
CA LEU A 13 31.11 19.61 30.84
C LEU A 13 30.95 18.26 30.12
N LEU A 14 31.49 17.17 30.70
CA LEU A 14 31.28 15.81 30.19
C LEU A 14 29.81 15.37 30.30
N LEU A 15 29.12 15.70 31.41
CA LEU A 15 27.70 15.36 31.59
C LEU A 15 26.79 16.12 30.59
N VAL A 16 27.06 17.40 30.33
CA VAL A 16 26.32 18.22 29.35
C VAL A 16 26.60 17.75 27.92
N GLY A 17 27.84 17.33 27.62
CA GLY A 17 28.22 16.74 26.33
C GLY A 17 27.50 15.42 26.03
N VAL A 18 27.38 14.53 27.02
CA VAL A 18 26.66 13.25 26.88
C VAL A 18 25.15 13.49 26.73
N PHE A 19 24.56 14.47 27.43
CA PHE A 19 23.14 14.79 27.32
C PHE A 19 22.78 15.41 25.94
N SER A 20 23.66 16.24 25.37
CA SER A 20 23.48 16.76 24.00
C SER A 20 23.59 15.68 22.92
N MET A 21 24.42 14.65 23.14
CA MET A 21 24.63 13.58 22.16
C MET A 21 23.45 12.57 22.12
N SER A 22 22.78 12.35 23.25
CA SER A 22 21.55 11.53 23.33
C SER A 22 20.30 12.22 22.77
N ALA A 23 20.24 13.57 22.77
CA ALA A 23 19.14 14.30 22.15
C ALA A 23 19.19 14.26 20.62
N PHE A 24 20.39 14.09 20.03
CA PHE A 24 20.57 14.08 18.57
C PHE A 24 20.17 12.73 17.93
N THR A 25 20.16 11.64 18.69
CA THR A 25 19.78 10.31 18.17
C THR A 25 18.27 10.08 18.17
N ALA A 26 17.51 10.73 19.05
CA ALA A 26 16.05 10.59 19.12
C ALA A 26 15.31 11.26 17.95
N ALA A 27 15.93 12.22 17.26
CA ALA A 27 15.31 12.99 16.18
C ALA A 27 15.32 12.31 14.80
N ARG A 28 15.86 11.07 14.67
CA ARG A 28 16.11 10.45 13.37
C ARG A 28 15.11 9.38 12.93
N GLU A 29 14.15 9.02 13.77
CA GLU A 29 13.16 8.00 13.43
C GLU A 29 11.97 8.59 12.64
N SER A 30 11.70 9.90 12.78
CA SER A 30 10.59 10.59 12.12
C SER A 30 10.85 11.00 10.66
N ASP A 31 12.05 10.73 10.12
CA ASP A 31 12.45 11.15 8.77
C ASP A 31 12.26 10.04 7.72
N ARG A 32 11.82 8.85 8.16
CA ARG A 32 11.52 7.74 7.25
C ARG A 32 10.09 7.83 6.75
N GLN A 33 9.95 7.93 5.44
CA GLN A 33 8.66 7.81 4.78
C GLN A 33 7.99 6.47 5.17
N PRO A 34 6.67 6.46 5.46
CA PRO A 34 5.98 5.25 5.87
C PRO A 34 5.84 4.28 4.70
N ASN A 35 5.90 2.98 4.98
CA ASN A 35 5.53 1.96 4.00
C ASN A 35 4.01 2.01 3.75
N VAL A 36 3.61 1.89 2.48
CA VAL A 36 2.20 1.86 2.08
C VAL A 36 1.88 0.48 1.54
N ILE A 37 0.92 -0.21 2.17
CA ILE A 37 0.45 -1.54 1.74
C ILE A 37 -1.05 -1.43 1.47
N LEU A 38 -1.44 -1.72 0.24
CA LEU A 38 -2.84 -1.83 -0.17
C LEU A 38 -3.21 -3.30 -0.33
N ILE A 39 -4.11 -3.79 0.53
CA ILE A 39 -4.67 -5.13 0.44
C ILE A 39 -6.06 -5.00 -0.19
N LEU A 40 -6.20 -5.48 -1.42
CA LEU A 40 -7.46 -5.46 -2.16
C LEU A 40 -7.98 -6.88 -2.36
N THR A 41 -9.09 -7.20 -1.71
CA THR A 41 -9.80 -8.47 -1.83
C THR A 41 -10.65 -8.51 -3.10
N ASP A 42 -10.98 -9.69 -3.58
CA ASP A 42 -11.77 -9.91 -4.79
C ASP A 42 -13.08 -10.60 -4.39
N ASP A 43 -14.21 -10.02 -4.78
CA ASP A 43 -15.58 -10.47 -4.47
C ASP A 43 -15.93 -10.65 -2.98
N GLN A 44 -15.16 -10.03 -2.08
CA GLN A 44 -15.49 -9.99 -0.66
C GLN A 44 -16.70 -9.07 -0.40
N GLY A 45 -17.75 -9.62 0.20
CA GLY A 45 -18.92 -8.91 0.65
C GLY A 45 -18.66 -7.99 1.84
N SER A 46 -19.56 -7.02 2.03
CA SER A 46 -19.43 -6.01 3.09
C SER A 46 -19.52 -6.56 4.51
N VAL A 47 -20.09 -7.75 4.69
CA VAL A 47 -20.31 -8.38 6.00
C VAL A 47 -19.36 -9.55 6.26
N ASP A 48 -18.52 -9.93 5.29
CA ASP A 48 -17.76 -11.20 5.30
C ASP A 48 -16.60 -11.23 6.31
N VAL A 49 -16.32 -10.12 6.99
CA VAL A 49 -15.32 -10.05 8.08
C VAL A 49 -16.07 -9.93 9.40
N ASN A 50 -15.61 -10.61 10.45
CA ASN A 50 -16.37 -10.75 11.70
C ASN A 50 -16.62 -9.38 12.35
N CYS A 51 -15.65 -8.47 12.25
CA CYS A 51 -15.83 -7.11 12.72
C CYS A 51 -17.00 -6.38 12.01
N TYR A 52 -17.37 -6.75 10.79
CA TYR A 52 -18.52 -6.19 10.05
C TYR A 52 -19.82 -7.00 10.17
N GLY A 53 -19.79 -8.21 10.75
CA GLY A 53 -21.00 -8.96 11.07
C GLY A 53 -20.99 -10.45 10.72
N ALA A 54 -19.95 -10.97 10.07
CA ALA A 54 -19.85 -12.40 9.79
C ALA A 54 -19.88 -13.22 11.09
N THR A 55 -20.73 -14.26 11.12
CA THR A 55 -20.84 -15.21 12.23
C THR A 55 -20.37 -16.61 11.86
N ASP A 56 -20.15 -16.85 10.57
CA ASP A 56 -19.83 -18.13 9.94
C ASP A 56 -18.39 -18.18 9.39
N LEU A 57 -17.73 -17.03 9.25
CA LEU A 57 -16.34 -16.92 8.82
C LEU A 57 -15.39 -16.67 10.00
N SER A 58 -14.12 -17.06 9.82
CA SER A 58 -13.05 -16.82 10.79
C SER A 58 -12.02 -15.87 10.20
N THR A 59 -11.98 -14.63 10.67
CA THR A 59 -11.12 -13.57 10.13
C THR A 59 -10.22 -12.89 11.20
N PRO A 60 -9.58 -13.65 12.11
CA PRO A 60 -8.96 -13.10 13.32
C PRO A 60 -7.86 -12.06 13.07
N HIS A 61 -7.13 -12.17 11.95
CA HIS A 61 -6.08 -11.22 11.59
C HIS A 61 -6.64 -9.90 11.03
N MET A 62 -7.71 -9.95 10.23
CA MET A 62 -8.39 -8.74 9.76
C MET A 62 -9.11 -8.04 10.92
N ASP A 63 -9.75 -8.80 11.80
CA ASP A 63 -10.36 -8.27 13.03
C ASP A 63 -9.33 -7.58 13.92
N ARG A 64 -8.12 -8.15 14.04
CA ARG A 64 -7.03 -7.53 14.78
C ARG A 64 -6.60 -6.21 14.16
N LEU A 65 -6.48 -6.13 12.83
CA LEU A 65 -6.19 -4.87 12.14
C LEU A 65 -7.28 -3.82 12.40
N ALA A 66 -8.56 -4.21 12.34
CA ALA A 66 -9.67 -3.31 12.64
C ALA A 66 -9.68 -2.83 14.10
N ARG A 67 -9.33 -3.70 15.06
CA ARG A 67 -9.28 -3.37 16.50
C ARG A 67 -8.18 -2.36 16.84
N HIS A 68 -7.05 -2.42 16.13
CA HIS A 68 -5.90 -1.54 16.37
C HIS A 68 -5.78 -0.40 15.36
N GLY A 69 -6.79 -0.20 14.52
CA GLY A 69 -6.78 0.78 13.43
C GLY A 69 -8.08 1.54 13.30
N VAL A 70 -8.28 2.12 12.12
CA VAL A 70 -9.52 2.80 11.75
C VAL A 70 -10.33 1.89 10.84
N ARG A 71 -11.63 1.79 11.12
CA ARG A 71 -12.58 1.00 10.35
C ARG A 71 -13.69 1.90 9.81
N PHE A 72 -14.07 1.69 8.56
CA PHE A 72 -15.14 2.44 7.90
C PHE A 72 -16.40 1.57 7.76
N THR A 73 -17.55 2.09 8.17
CA THR A 73 -18.85 1.43 7.96
C THR A 73 -19.54 1.89 6.67
N GLN A 74 -18.96 2.88 5.99
CA GLN A 74 -19.44 3.45 4.73
C GLN A 74 -18.22 3.68 3.82
N PHE A 75 -17.82 2.64 3.09
CA PHE A 75 -16.70 2.65 2.17
C PHE A 75 -17.14 1.99 0.86
N TYR A 76 -16.94 2.68 -0.27
CA TYR A 76 -17.49 2.28 -1.56
C TYR A 76 -16.38 2.10 -2.60
N SER A 77 -16.44 0.99 -3.33
CA SER A 77 -15.60 0.80 -4.52
C SER A 77 -15.99 1.79 -5.63
N ALA A 78 -15.04 2.11 -6.49
CA ALA A 78 -15.27 2.99 -7.65
C ALA A 78 -16.27 2.40 -8.68
N ALA A 79 -16.48 1.08 -8.64
CA ALA A 79 -17.43 0.36 -9.48
C ALA A 79 -17.93 -0.93 -8.81
N PRO A 80 -19.02 -1.53 -9.32
CA PRO A 80 -19.53 -2.82 -8.82
C PRO A 80 -18.83 -4.05 -9.43
N VAL A 81 -17.72 -3.89 -10.16
CA VAL A 81 -17.01 -4.98 -10.88
C VAL A 81 -15.49 -4.77 -10.91
N CYS A 82 -14.74 -5.84 -11.16
CA CYS A 82 -13.29 -5.94 -10.95
C CYS A 82 -12.42 -4.86 -11.65
N SER A 83 -12.31 -4.86 -12.99
CA SER A 83 -11.33 -3.98 -13.68
C SER A 83 -11.62 -2.49 -13.45
N PRO A 84 -12.88 -2.02 -13.57
CA PRO A 84 -13.20 -0.64 -13.28
C PRO A 84 -12.87 -0.22 -11.84
N SER A 85 -13.11 -1.12 -10.86
CA SER A 85 -12.75 -0.86 -9.45
C SER A 85 -11.25 -0.73 -9.25
N ARG A 86 -10.47 -1.64 -9.85
CA ARG A 86 -8.99 -1.62 -9.80
C ARG A 86 -8.43 -0.37 -10.47
N ALA A 87 -8.98 0.02 -11.63
CA ALA A 87 -8.60 1.25 -12.31
C ALA A 87 -8.85 2.48 -11.43
N GLY A 88 -10.03 2.58 -10.82
CA GLY A 88 -10.35 3.70 -9.91
C GLY A 88 -9.46 3.72 -8.66
N CYS A 89 -9.16 2.55 -8.10
CA CYS A 89 -8.27 2.41 -6.95
C CYS A 89 -6.84 2.87 -7.25
N LEU A 90 -6.28 2.47 -8.41
CA LEU A 90 -4.90 2.81 -8.75
C LEU A 90 -4.72 4.22 -9.29
N THR A 91 -5.72 4.78 -9.96
CA THR A 91 -5.61 6.10 -10.61
C THR A 91 -6.25 7.24 -9.81
N GLY A 92 -7.10 6.93 -8.83
CA GLY A 92 -7.92 7.92 -8.13
C GLY A 92 -9.01 8.56 -9.02
N ARG A 93 -9.33 7.97 -10.18
CA ARG A 93 -10.29 8.50 -11.16
C ARG A 93 -11.55 7.66 -11.19
N VAL A 94 -12.68 8.29 -11.52
CA VAL A 94 -13.88 7.51 -11.87
C VAL A 94 -13.58 6.63 -13.09
N PRO A 95 -14.06 5.37 -13.16
CA PRO A 95 -13.56 4.41 -14.13
C PRO A 95 -13.76 4.81 -15.60
N GLN A 96 -14.84 5.55 -15.90
CA GLN A 96 -15.09 6.12 -17.22
C GLN A 96 -13.99 7.10 -17.64
N ARG A 97 -13.48 7.89 -16.68
CA ARG A 97 -12.38 8.84 -16.90
C ARG A 97 -10.99 8.20 -16.84
N ALA A 98 -10.89 7.02 -16.24
CA ALA A 98 -9.69 6.18 -16.29
C ALA A 98 -9.61 5.36 -17.60
N GLY A 99 -10.64 5.41 -18.46
CA GLY A 99 -10.68 4.63 -19.71
C GLY A 99 -11.06 3.15 -19.52
N VAL A 100 -11.58 2.77 -18.34
CA VAL A 100 -11.96 1.39 -17.99
C VAL A 100 -13.42 1.35 -17.51
N PRO A 101 -14.41 1.56 -18.40
CA PRO A 101 -15.83 1.62 -18.01
C PRO A 101 -16.44 0.23 -17.71
N GLY A 102 -15.76 -0.86 -18.08
CA GLY A 102 -16.18 -2.23 -17.87
C GLY A 102 -14.97 -3.16 -17.69
N ASN A 103 -15.22 -4.45 -17.44
CA ASN A 103 -14.15 -5.43 -17.35
C ASN A 103 -13.37 -5.51 -18.67
N VAL A 104 -12.04 -5.59 -18.55
CA VAL A 104 -11.11 -5.64 -19.68
C VAL A 104 -10.55 -7.04 -19.84
N GLY A 105 -10.08 -7.36 -21.04
CA GLY A 105 -9.46 -8.63 -21.37
C GLY A 105 -8.09 -8.45 -21.99
N GLN A 106 -7.79 -9.29 -22.98
CA GLN A 106 -6.48 -9.34 -23.63
C GLN A 106 -6.18 -8.10 -24.49
N GLN A 107 -7.21 -7.49 -25.08
CA GLN A 107 -7.05 -6.47 -26.13
C GLN A 107 -7.20 -5.02 -25.64
N ASN A 108 -7.84 -4.82 -24.49
CA ASN A 108 -8.09 -3.54 -23.84
C ASN A 108 -7.56 -3.59 -22.39
N GLY A 109 -7.46 -2.43 -21.75
CA GLY A 109 -6.82 -2.33 -20.44
C GLY A 109 -6.80 -0.90 -19.94
N LEU A 110 -6.09 -0.68 -18.84
CA LEU A 110 -5.77 0.66 -18.38
C LEU A 110 -4.93 1.36 -19.46
N PRO A 111 -5.36 2.51 -19.99
CA PRO A 111 -4.58 3.25 -20.97
C PRO A 111 -3.18 3.59 -20.42
N PRO A 112 -2.10 3.45 -21.21
CA PRO A 112 -0.73 3.70 -20.75
C PRO A 112 -0.42 5.13 -20.30
N ASP A 113 -1.30 6.08 -20.61
CA ASP A 113 -1.18 7.49 -20.20
C ASP A 113 -1.86 7.78 -18.85
N GLN A 114 -2.57 6.81 -18.27
CA GLN A 114 -3.10 6.94 -16.91
C GLN A 114 -1.97 6.78 -15.90
N VAL A 115 -1.84 7.76 -15.02
CA VAL A 115 -0.85 7.71 -13.94
C VAL A 115 -1.42 6.91 -12.77
N THR A 116 -0.68 5.90 -12.32
CA THR A 116 -1.05 5.11 -11.12
C THR A 116 -0.40 5.64 -9.85
N ILE A 117 -0.95 5.26 -8.70
CA ILE A 117 -0.35 5.50 -7.38
C ILE A 117 1.07 4.91 -7.28
N ALA A 118 1.37 3.81 -7.99
CA ALA A 118 2.70 3.22 -8.00
C ALA A 118 3.71 4.16 -8.67
N GLU A 119 3.35 4.75 -9.83
CA GLU A 119 4.22 5.73 -10.50
C GLU A 119 4.46 6.97 -9.64
N LEU A 120 3.40 7.47 -8.99
CA LEU A 120 3.51 8.62 -8.07
C LEU A 120 4.41 8.32 -6.88
N LEU A 121 4.26 7.15 -6.25
CA LEU A 121 5.09 6.75 -5.11
C LEU A 121 6.54 6.50 -5.55
N LYS A 122 6.76 5.88 -6.71
CA LYS A 122 8.09 5.64 -7.27
C LYS A 122 8.87 6.94 -7.49
N GLN A 123 8.20 8.00 -7.96
CA GLN A 123 8.80 9.35 -8.06
C GLN A 123 9.25 9.93 -6.71
N LYS A 124 8.71 9.42 -5.60
CA LYS A 124 9.08 9.82 -4.22
C LYS A 124 10.12 8.91 -3.58
N GLY A 125 10.68 7.96 -4.33
CA GLY A 125 11.75 7.06 -3.86
C GLY A 125 11.24 5.75 -3.26
N TYR A 126 9.95 5.43 -3.42
CA TYR A 126 9.42 4.15 -2.98
C TYR A 126 9.83 3.03 -3.94
N ALA A 127 10.18 1.87 -3.38
CA ALA A 127 10.15 0.61 -4.11
C ALA A 127 8.70 0.14 -4.23
N THR A 128 8.31 -0.34 -5.42
CA THR A 128 6.91 -0.65 -5.72
C THR A 128 6.73 -2.10 -6.15
N ALA A 129 5.70 -2.76 -5.62
CA ALA A 129 5.42 -4.16 -5.92
C ALA A 129 3.91 -4.41 -6.10
N HIS A 130 3.57 -5.23 -7.09
CA HIS A 130 2.23 -5.75 -7.32
C HIS A 130 2.22 -7.27 -7.10
N ILE A 131 1.26 -7.77 -6.32
CA ILE A 131 1.10 -9.21 -6.05
C ILE A 131 -0.34 -9.63 -6.28
N GLY A 132 -0.56 -10.66 -7.10
CA GLY A 132 -1.88 -11.25 -7.36
C GLY A 132 -2.53 -10.80 -8.67
N LYS A 133 -3.82 -10.48 -8.61
CA LYS A 133 -4.66 -10.18 -9.79
C LYS A 133 -4.46 -8.76 -10.29
N TRP A 134 -4.04 -8.62 -11.54
CA TRP A 134 -3.93 -7.32 -12.21
C TRP A 134 -5.27 -6.88 -12.82
N HIS A 135 -5.79 -7.65 -13.79
CA HIS A 135 -7.07 -7.42 -14.48
C HIS A 135 -7.24 -6.03 -15.10
N LEU A 136 -6.14 -5.45 -15.59
CA LEU A 136 -6.08 -4.13 -16.22
C LEU A 136 -5.36 -4.15 -17.59
N GLY A 137 -5.36 -5.32 -18.24
CA GLY A 137 -4.81 -5.51 -19.58
C GLY A 137 -3.55 -6.38 -19.59
N HIS A 138 -3.24 -6.92 -20.76
CA HIS A 138 -2.18 -7.91 -20.97
C HIS A 138 -1.06 -7.40 -21.88
N LYS A 139 -1.26 -6.28 -22.58
CA LYS A 139 -0.27 -5.71 -23.49
C LYS A 139 0.97 -5.27 -22.70
N PRO A 140 2.18 -5.36 -23.28
CA PRO A 140 3.41 -4.92 -22.60
C PRO A 140 3.36 -3.48 -22.07
N THR A 141 2.53 -2.61 -22.63
CA THR A 141 2.31 -1.23 -22.17
C THR A 141 1.26 -1.08 -21.07
N MET A 142 0.59 -2.17 -20.70
CA MET A 142 -0.54 -2.21 -19.76
C MET A 142 -0.29 -3.16 -18.58
N ILE A 143 0.79 -3.94 -18.59
CA ILE A 143 1.18 -4.79 -17.46
C ILE A 143 1.63 -3.96 -16.24
N PRO A 144 1.63 -4.51 -15.02
CA PRO A 144 2.03 -3.78 -13.81
C PRO A 144 3.37 -3.05 -13.93
N ASN A 145 4.37 -3.69 -14.55
CA ASN A 145 5.70 -3.10 -14.70
C ASN A 145 5.76 -1.88 -15.62
N ALA A 146 4.84 -1.79 -16.58
CA ALA A 146 4.68 -0.60 -17.43
C ALA A 146 3.83 0.49 -16.75
N GLN A 147 3.27 0.19 -15.57
CA GLN A 147 2.32 1.02 -14.82
C GLN A 147 2.85 1.36 -13.43
N GLY A 148 4.17 1.47 -13.31
CA GLY A 148 4.87 1.98 -12.14
C GLY A 148 5.41 0.95 -11.16
N PHE A 149 5.05 -0.33 -11.27
CA PHE A 149 5.51 -1.37 -10.33
C PHE A 149 6.89 -1.92 -10.71
N ASP A 150 7.87 -1.87 -9.80
CA ASP A 150 9.20 -2.44 -10.01
C ASP A 150 9.17 -3.97 -10.05
N TYR A 151 8.38 -4.56 -9.17
CA TYR A 151 8.18 -6.01 -9.07
C TYR A 151 6.73 -6.39 -9.30
N SER A 152 6.49 -7.49 -10.01
CA SER A 152 5.16 -8.05 -10.16
C SER A 152 5.18 -9.58 -10.11
N PHE A 153 4.30 -10.17 -9.31
CA PHE A 153 4.05 -11.60 -9.28
C PHE A 153 2.54 -11.88 -9.23
N GLY A 154 2.02 -12.65 -10.18
CA GLY A 154 0.59 -12.96 -10.23
C GLY A 154 0.09 -13.11 -11.66
N HIS A 155 -1.16 -12.71 -11.90
CA HIS A 155 -1.84 -12.96 -13.17
C HIS A 155 -2.52 -11.74 -13.76
N MET A 156 -2.63 -11.72 -15.08
CA MET A 156 -3.21 -10.60 -15.84
C MET A 156 -4.72 -10.70 -15.98
N GLY A 157 -5.25 -11.94 -16.02
CA GLY A 157 -6.65 -12.22 -16.30
C GLY A 157 -7.63 -11.82 -15.19
N GLY A 158 -8.92 -11.85 -15.54
CA GLY A 158 -10.02 -11.54 -14.63
C GLY A 158 -10.39 -12.66 -13.67
N CYS A 159 -10.10 -13.90 -14.02
CA CYS A 159 -10.30 -15.05 -13.16
C CYS A 159 -9.08 -15.96 -13.29
N ILE A 160 -8.85 -16.77 -12.28
CA ILE A 160 -8.01 -17.95 -12.37
C ILE A 160 -8.86 -19.13 -11.95
N ASP A 161 -8.71 -20.25 -12.66
CA ASP A 161 -9.31 -21.49 -12.19
C ASP A 161 -8.38 -22.17 -11.17
N ASN A 162 -8.98 -22.99 -10.31
CA ASN A 162 -8.28 -23.66 -9.21
C ASN A 162 -7.44 -24.87 -9.64
N TYR A 163 -7.58 -25.35 -10.89
CA TYR A 163 -7.00 -26.62 -11.34
C TYR A 163 -5.82 -26.41 -12.29
N SER A 164 -5.96 -25.49 -13.23
CA SER A 164 -5.04 -25.32 -14.34
C SER A 164 -4.15 -24.10 -14.15
N HIS A 165 -4.59 -23.13 -13.35
CA HIS A 165 -3.91 -21.85 -13.12
C HIS A 165 -3.51 -21.14 -14.43
N PHE A 166 -4.17 -21.45 -15.55
CA PHE A 166 -3.86 -20.89 -16.86
C PHE A 166 -4.52 -19.52 -17.05
N PHE A 167 -3.93 -18.74 -17.98
CA PHE A 167 -4.32 -17.38 -18.35
C PHE A 167 -4.84 -17.33 -19.79
#